data_AF-A0A7S7NQY5-F1
#
_entry.id   AF-A0A7S7NQY5-F1
#
_cell.length_a   1.000
_cell.length_b   1.000
_cell.length_c   1.000
_cell.angle_alpha   90.00
_cell.angle_beta   90.00
_cell.angle_gamma   90.00
#
_symmetry.space_group_name_H-M   'P 1'
#
loop_
_entity.id
_entity.type
_entity.pdbx_description
1 polymer ?
#
loop_
_entity_poly.entity_id
_entity_poly.type
_entity_poly.pdbx_seq_one_letter_code
_entity_poly.pdbx_strand_id
1 'polypeptide(L)'
;METTPVVFDAARPIALQLRTPTGLKTVRVRFPNDEEWIERQRKRKVIVKQLGRGVSETTIPNSEDADAALLTKIRVPEENAPEVDAFEASRVIEQLSQAEVDDVVQVGDAFRVTLRVLGGTVTHLLKMPSAKDVFEYRRGFARVLDLPYNRQELIINLAPAGALFKRLAQTAEGYAGEVPVIHQAVAVKAAIDALDAAFQETADPN
;
A
#
# COMPACT_ATOMS: atom_id res chain seq x y z
N MET A 1 14.58 24.63 15.15
CA MET A 1 13.76 23.75 14.30
C MET A 1 14.54 22.47 14.16
N GLU A 2 14.15 21.43 14.88
CA GLU A 2 14.75 20.10 14.70
C GLU A 2 14.36 19.61 13.31
N THR A 3 15.35 19.27 12.48
CA THR A 3 15.11 18.71 11.16
C THR A 3 14.75 17.24 11.36
N THR A 4 13.50 16.86 11.09
CA THR A 4 13.08 15.45 11.14
C THR A 4 14.00 14.64 10.21
N PRO A 5 14.69 13.59 10.71
CA PRO A 5 15.63 12.83 9.91
C PRO A 5 14.90 12.17 8.73
N VAL A 6 15.52 12.23 7.56
CA VAL A 6 15.06 11.50 6.38
C VAL A 6 15.31 10.01 6.62
N VAL A 7 14.24 9.21 6.65
CA VAL A 7 14.28 7.76 6.90
C VAL A 7 13.93 6.93 5.67
N PHE A 8 13.22 7.50 4.70
CA PHE A 8 12.83 6.84 3.47
C PHE A 8 13.26 7.65 2.24
N ASP A 9 13.91 6.97 1.29
CA ASP A 9 14.35 7.54 0.02
C ASP A 9 14.09 6.55 -1.12
N ALA A 10 13.05 6.81 -1.92
CA ALA A 10 12.69 5.97 -3.06
C ALA A 10 13.74 5.97 -4.19
N ALA A 11 14.61 6.98 -4.25
CA ALA A 11 15.64 7.09 -5.27
C ALA A 11 16.89 6.26 -4.92
N ARG A 12 17.05 5.83 -3.66
CA ARG A 12 18.18 4.99 -3.25
C ARG A 12 17.92 3.53 -3.64
N PRO A 13 18.92 2.85 -4.22
CA PRO A 13 18.88 1.40 -4.36
C PRO A 13 18.73 0.71 -3.00
N ILE A 14 17.91 -0.33 -2.97
CA ILE A 14 17.58 -1.11 -1.79
C ILE A 14 18.20 -2.50 -1.97
N ALA A 15 18.92 -2.96 -0.95
CA ALA A 15 19.41 -4.33 -0.88
C ALA A 15 18.52 -5.15 0.08
N LEU A 16 17.84 -6.16 -0.46
CA LEU A 16 16.95 -7.04 0.29
C LEU A 16 17.61 -8.41 0.45
N GLN A 17 17.49 -8.97 1.65
CA GLN A 17 18.05 -10.28 1.97
C GLN A 17 16.94 -11.33 1.93
N LEU A 18 17.01 -12.21 0.94
CA LEU A 18 16.13 -13.38 0.84
C LEU A 18 16.78 -14.58 1.52
N ARG A 19 16.04 -15.20 2.43
CA ARG A 19 16.44 -16.47 3.05
C ARG A 19 15.96 -17.62 2.18
N THR A 20 16.89 -18.43 1.69
CA THR A 20 16.62 -19.62 0.91
C THR A 20 17.15 -20.86 1.65
N PRO A 21 16.74 -22.08 1.25
CA PRO A 21 17.32 -23.31 1.80
C PRO A 21 18.84 -23.42 1.60
N THR A 22 19.40 -22.75 0.60
CA THR A 22 20.82 -22.80 0.23
C THR A 22 21.65 -21.64 0.79
N GLY A 23 21.00 -20.64 1.43
CA GLY A 23 21.70 -19.52 2.05
C GLY A 23 20.94 -18.19 1.92
N LEU A 24 21.68 -17.09 1.98
CA LEU A 24 21.14 -15.74 1.78
C LEU A 24 21.40 -15.29 0.35
N LYS A 25 20.35 -14.85 -0.35
CA LYS A 25 20.46 -14.14 -1.63
C LYS A 25 20.25 -12.64 -1.37
N THR A 26 21.22 -11.82 -1.74
CA THR A 26 21.05 -10.36 -1.74
C THR A 26 20.47 -9.92 -3.09
N VAL A 27 19.30 -9.30 -3.08
CA VAL A 27 18.65 -8.76 -4.28
C VAL A 27 18.66 -7.24 -4.22
N ARG A 28 19.28 -6.60 -5.21
CA ARG A 28 19.34 -5.14 -5.32
C ARG A 28 18.29 -4.62 -6.31
N VAL A 29 17.49 -3.67 -5.86
CA VAL A 29 16.35 -3.11 -6.59
C VAL A 29 16.27 -1.60 -6.39
N ARG A 30 15.68 -0.88 -7.34
CA ARG A 30 15.13 0.45 -7.07
C ARG A 30 13.73 0.31 -6.46
N PHE A 31 13.26 1.35 -5.78
CA PHE A 31 11.85 1.38 -5.38
C PHE A 31 10.95 1.51 -6.63
N PRO A 32 9.81 0.79 -6.72
CA PRO A 32 8.89 0.95 -7.84
C PRO A 32 8.25 2.34 -7.85
N ASN A 33 8.00 2.87 -9.04
CA ASN A 33 7.27 4.12 -9.18
C ASN A 33 5.75 3.91 -9.04
N ASP A 34 4.99 5.00 -8.98
CA ASP A 34 3.55 4.96 -8.78
C ASP A 34 2.80 4.19 -9.88
N GLU A 35 3.20 4.35 -11.15
CA GLU A 35 2.56 3.65 -12.27
C GLU A 35 2.78 2.15 -12.19
N GLU A 36 3.99 1.72 -11.80
CA GLU A 36 4.33 0.30 -11.60
C GLU A 36 3.55 -0.31 -10.43
N TRP A 37 3.41 0.42 -9.32
CA TRP A 37 2.57 -0.02 -8.20
C TRP A 37 1.10 -0.12 -8.59
N ILE A 38 0.57 0.85 -9.33
CA ILE A 38 -0.81 0.85 -9.82
C ILE A 38 -1.02 -0.32 -10.80
N GLU A 39 -0.11 -0.55 -11.73
CA GLU A 39 -0.19 -1.65 -12.69
C GLU A 39 -0.19 -3.01 -11.97
N ARG A 40 0.73 -3.19 -11.01
CA ARG A 40 0.80 -4.38 -10.16
C ARG A 40 -0.51 -4.61 -9.41
N GLN A 41 -1.04 -3.58 -8.75
CA GLN A 41 -2.25 -3.73 -7.95
C GLN A 41 -3.47 -4.06 -8.81
N ARG A 42 -3.57 -3.50 -10.03
CA ARG A 42 -4.64 -3.84 -10.99
C ARG A 42 -4.59 -5.29 -11.47
N LYS A 43 -3.40 -5.89 -11.55
CA LYS A 43 -3.20 -7.29 -11.94
C LYS A 43 -3.56 -8.26 -10.81
N ARG A 44 -3.46 -7.83 -9.55
CA ARG A 44 -3.81 -8.62 -8.35
C ARG A 44 -5.32 -8.61 -8.10
N LYS A 45 -6.03 -9.49 -8.79
CA LYS A 45 -7.47 -9.72 -8.60
C LYS A 45 -7.70 -10.59 -7.38
N VAL A 46 -8.51 -10.13 -6.44
CA VAL A 46 -8.93 -10.93 -5.30
C VAL A 46 -10.26 -11.60 -5.65
N ILE A 47 -10.28 -12.92 -5.73
CA ILE A 47 -11.49 -13.70 -6.00
C ILE A 47 -12.04 -14.24 -4.68
N VAL A 48 -13.23 -13.79 -4.31
CA VAL A 48 -13.98 -14.29 -3.15
C VAL A 48 -15.10 -15.19 -3.64
N LYS A 49 -15.05 -16.48 -3.29
CA LYS A 49 -16.08 -17.45 -3.63
C LYS A 49 -16.88 -17.79 -2.38
N GLN A 50 -18.18 -17.50 -2.39
CA GLN A 50 -19.06 -17.84 -1.28
C GLN A 50 -19.39 -19.33 -1.33
N LEU A 51 -19.04 -20.06 -0.25
CA LEU A 51 -19.31 -21.49 -0.11
C LEU A 51 -20.63 -21.78 0.62
N GLY A 52 -21.27 -20.73 1.16
CA GLY A 52 -22.51 -20.81 1.94
C GLY A 52 -22.26 -20.90 3.44
N ARG A 53 -23.33 -20.72 4.24
CA ARG A 53 -23.28 -20.74 5.73
C ARG A 53 -22.26 -19.77 6.34
N GLY A 54 -22.05 -18.61 5.70
CA GLY A 54 -21.06 -17.62 6.13
C GLY A 54 -19.60 -17.99 5.84
N VAL A 55 -19.35 -19.05 5.06
CA VAL A 55 -18.00 -19.47 4.67
C VAL A 55 -17.68 -18.94 3.28
N SER A 56 -16.49 -18.36 3.11
CA SER A 56 -15.95 -17.93 1.83
C SER A 56 -14.52 -18.44 1.63
N GLU A 57 -14.15 -18.67 0.38
CA GLU A 57 -12.80 -18.98 -0.06
C GLU A 57 -12.24 -17.75 -0.79
N THR A 58 -11.11 -17.21 -0.32
CA THR A 58 -10.45 -16.05 -0.94
C THR A 58 -9.16 -16.49 -1.60
N THR A 59 -9.01 -16.18 -2.89
CA THR A 59 -7.82 -16.52 -3.69
C THR A 59 -7.32 -15.29 -4.42
N ILE A 60 -6.00 -15.19 -4.59
CA ILE A 60 -5.37 -14.15 -5.42
C ILE A 60 -4.59 -14.90 -6.51
N PRO A 61 -5.25 -15.29 -7.62
CA PRO A 61 -4.61 -16.09 -8.65
C PRO A 61 -3.46 -15.33 -9.32
N ASN A 62 -2.37 -16.03 -9.60
CA ASN A 62 -1.22 -15.58 -10.40
C ASN A 62 -0.59 -14.28 -9.89
N SER A 63 -0.61 -14.05 -8.57
CA SER A 63 0.02 -12.86 -7.98
C SER A 63 1.54 -12.88 -8.11
N GLU A 64 2.13 -14.07 -8.08
CA GLU A 64 3.55 -14.35 -8.25
C GLU A 64 4.06 -13.94 -9.63
N ASP A 65 3.26 -14.11 -10.68
CA ASP A 65 3.63 -13.68 -12.03
C ASP A 65 3.67 -12.15 -12.13
N ALA A 66 2.71 -11.47 -11.49
CA ALA A 66 2.69 -10.01 -11.44
C ALA A 66 3.89 -9.45 -10.66
N ASP A 67 4.28 -10.12 -9.58
CA ASP A 67 5.43 -9.74 -8.75
C ASP A 67 6.76 -10.03 -9.45
N ALA A 68 6.89 -11.17 -10.14
CA ALA A 68 8.06 -11.50 -10.95
C ALA A 68 8.26 -10.50 -12.11
N ALA A 69 7.17 -10.14 -12.78
CA ALA A 69 7.20 -9.13 -13.84
C ALA A 69 7.62 -7.74 -13.30
N LEU A 70 7.13 -7.36 -12.11
CA LEU A 70 7.54 -6.11 -11.46
C LEU A 70 9.01 -6.16 -11.04
N LEU A 71 9.45 -7.24 -10.40
CA LEU A 71 10.84 -7.41 -9.96
C LEU A 71 11.80 -7.24 -11.14
N THR A 72 11.47 -7.84 -12.28
CA THR A 72 12.28 -7.72 -13.51
C THR A 72 12.47 -6.27 -13.93
N LYS A 73 11.44 -5.41 -13.82
CA LYS A 73 11.52 -3.99 -14.19
C LYS A 73 12.36 -3.14 -13.22
N ILE A 74 12.39 -3.50 -11.95
CA ILE A 74 13.01 -2.69 -10.88
C ILE A 74 14.40 -3.19 -10.48
N ARG A 75 14.85 -4.31 -11.03
CA ARG A 75 16.14 -4.90 -10.69
C ARG A 75 17.28 -3.99 -11.13
N VAL A 76 18.23 -3.74 -10.23
CA VAL A 76 19.45 -2.99 -10.57
C VAL A 76 20.40 -3.95 -11.29
N PRO A 77 20.99 -3.56 -12.44
CA PRO A 77 22.00 -4.38 -13.11
C PRO A 77 23.19 -4.66 -12.18
N GLU A 78 23.52 -5.92 -11.99
CA GLU A 78 24.63 -6.37 -11.15
C GLU A 78 25.32 -7.57 -11.81
N GLU A 79 26.65 -7.58 -11.77
CA GLU A 79 27.44 -8.74 -12.18
C GLU A 79 27.18 -9.90 -11.22
N ASN A 80 26.83 -11.08 -11.73
CA ASN A 80 26.44 -12.25 -10.93
C ASN A 80 25.17 -12.07 -10.08
N ALA A 81 24.20 -11.29 -10.57
CA ALA A 81 22.90 -11.17 -9.92
C ALA A 81 22.25 -12.55 -9.69
N PRO A 82 21.77 -12.87 -8.48
CA PRO A 82 21.25 -14.21 -8.18
C PRO A 82 19.97 -14.50 -8.98
N GLU A 83 19.76 -15.74 -9.40
CA GLU A 83 18.46 -16.13 -9.95
C GLU A 83 17.38 -16.03 -8.86
N VAL A 84 16.24 -15.45 -9.23
CA VAL A 84 15.09 -15.23 -8.34
C VAL A 84 13.86 -15.84 -9.01
N ASP A 85 13.22 -16.81 -8.37
CA ASP A 85 11.98 -17.39 -8.86
C ASP A 85 10.75 -16.51 -8.55
N ALA A 86 9.56 -16.90 -9.04
CA ALA A 86 8.34 -16.10 -8.88
C ALA A 86 7.89 -15.94 -7.42
N PHE A 87 8.11 -16.94 -6.58
CA PHE A 87 7.74 -16.89 -5.16
C PHE A 87 8.75 -16.04 -4.36
N GLU A 88 10.04 -16.18 -4.66
CA GLU A 88 11.08 -15.31 -4.14
C GLU A 88 10.86 -13.85 -4.56
N ALA A 89 10.38 -13.62 -5.79
CA ALA A 89 10.00 -12.30 -6.26
C ALA A 89 8.81 -11.73 -5.48
N SER A 90 7.77 -12.53 -5.21
CA SER A 90 6.67 -12.11 -4.33
C SER A 90 7.16 -11.67 -2.96
N ARG A 91 8.11 -12.39 -2.35
CA ARG A 91 8.70 -11.99 -1.06
C ARG A 91 9.41 -10.64 -1.13
N VAL A 92 10.16 -10.39 -2.20
CA VAL A 92 10.82 -9.09 -2.43
C VAL A 92 9.78 -7.97 -2.53
N ILE A 93 8.76 -8.15 -3.37
CA ILE A 93 7.74 -7.13 -3.60
C ILE A 93 6.88 -6.91 -2.35
N GLU A 94 6.56 -7.96 -1.59
CA GLU A 94 5.89 -7.87 -0.29
C GLU A 94 6.67 -6.98 0.67
N GLN A 95 7.97 -7.22 0.83
CA GLN A 95 8.83 -6.43 1.71
C GLN A 95 8.93 -4.97 1.26
N LEU A 96 9.02 -4.71 -0.05
CA LEU A 96 8.99 -3.35 -0.60
C LEU A 96 7.64 -2.65 -0.38
N SER A 97 6.55 -3.41 -0.37
CA SER A 97 5.19 -2.88 -0.20
C SER A 97 4.81 -2.61 1.26
N GLN A 98 5.71 -2.86 2.21
CA GLN A 98 5.44 -2.69 3.63
C GLN A 98 5.10 -1.23 3.97
N ALA A 99 3.87 -1.02 4.41
CA ALA A 99 3.37 0.22 4.95
C ALA A 99 2.27 -0.10 5.97
N GLU A 100 2.60 -0.01 7.25
CA GLU A 100 1.70 -0.31 8.37
C GLU A 100 1.34 0.98 9.10
N VAL A 101 0.12 1.08 9.60
CA VAL A 101 -0.31 2.20 10.43
C VAL A 101 0.12 1.92 11.86
N ASP A 102 1.01 2.74 12.39
CA ASP A 102 1.42 2.67 13.79
C ASP A 102 0.47 3.45 14.70
N ASP A 103 0.01 4.62 14.25
CA ASP A 103 -0.87 5.50 15.02
C ASP A 103 -1.66 6.48 14.13
N VAL A 104 -2.85 6.87 14.57
CA VAL A 104 -3.68 7.91 13.95
C VAL A 104 -4.28 8.80 15.04
N VAL A 105 -3.93 10.08 15.01
CA VAL A 105 -4.38 11.06 16.01
C VAL A 105 -5.05 12.23 15.32
N GLN A 106 -6.22 12.64 15.81
CA GLN A 106 -6.84 13.89 15.37
C GLN A 106 -6.11 15.10 15.97
N VAL A 107 -5.75 16.06 15.12
CA VAL A 107 -5.04 17.29 15.48
C VAL A 107 -5.78 18.48 14.89
N GLY A 108 -6.70 19.05 15.67
CA GLY A 108 -7.64 20.06 15.17
C GLY A 108 -8.50 19.49 14.03
N ASP A 109 -8.45 20.13 12.87
CA ASP A 109 -9.21 19.76 11.66
C ASP A 109 -8.41 18.85 10.71
N ALA A 110 -7.45 18.10 11.26
CA ALA A 110 -6.56 17.20 10.51
C ALA A 110 -6.35 15.88 11.26
N PHE A 111 -5.86 14.87 10.54
CA PHE A 111 -5.36 13.62 11.09
C PHE A 111 -3.84 13.56 10.90
N ARG A 112 -3.13 13.31 11.99
CA ARG A 112 -1.73 12.89 11.95
C ARG A 112 -1.69 11.37 11.87
N VAL A 113 -1.19 10.86 10.75
CA VAL A 113 -1.03 9.42 10.50
C VAL A 113 0.45 9.06 10.54
N THR A 114 0.81 8.17 11.46
CA THR A 114 2.16 7.63 11.60
C THR A 114 2.22 6.26 10.94
N LEU A 115 3.10 6.10 9.95
CA LEU A 115 3.30 4.82 9.26
C LEU A 115 4.68 4.23 9.56
N ARG A 116 4.75 2.92 9.71
CA ARG A 116 5.98 2.14 9.60
C ARG A 116 6.16 1.69 8.17
N VAL A 117 7.26 2.10 7.55
CA VAL A 117 7.62 1.77 6.18
C VAL A 117 9.02 1.15 6.15
N LEU A 118 9.47 0.72 4.96
CA LEU A 118 10.85 0.26 4.82
C LEU A 118 11.84 1.36 5.27
N GLY A 119 12.72 1.04 6.21
CA GLY A 119 13.77 1.97 6.66
C GLY A 119 13.39 2.85 7.87
N GLY A 120 12.13 2.93 8.27
CA GLY A 120 11.76 3.64 9.49
C GLY A 120 10.30 4.07 9.58
N THR A 121 10.05 5.07 10.41
CA THR A 121 8.72 5.63 10.66
C THR A 121 8.58 6.99 10.00
N VAL A 122 7.47 7.20 9.29
CA VAL A 122 7.13 8.43 8.57
C VAL A 122 5.80 8.97 9.08
N THR A 123 5.59 10.27 8.94
CA THR A 123 4.37 10.94 9.44
C THR A 123 3.73 11.77 8.37
N HIS A 124 2.39 11.72 8.29
CA HIS A 124 1.59 12.51 7.37
C HIS A 124 0.59 13.33 8.16
N LEU A 125 0.46 14.62 7.86
CA LEU A 125 -0.63 15.45 8.35
C LEU A 125 -1.63 15.66 7.21
N LEU A 126 -2.82 15.07 7.33
CA LEU A 126 -3.87 15.11 6.31
C LEU A 126 -5.05 15.93 6.83
N LYS A 127 -5.53 16.89 6.05
CA LYS A 127 -6.80 17.59 6.33
C LYS A 127 -7.94 16.59 6.49
N MET A 128 -8.92 16.94 7.32
CA MET A 128 -10.14 16.16 7.46
C MET A 128 -10.83 15.99 6.09
N PRO A 129 -11.05 14.75 5.61
CA PRO A 129 -11.75 14.49 4.36
C PRO A 129 -13.20 14.97 4.43
N SER A 130 -13.70 15.59 3.35
CA SER A 130 -15.13 15.89 3.24
C SER A 130 -15.95 14.65 2.87
N ALA A 131 -17.27 14.68 3.07
CA ALA A 131 -18.16 13.61 2.61
C ALA A 131 -18.03 13.32 1.10
N LYS A 132 -17.81 14.37 0.29
CA LYS A 132 -17.56 14.22 -1.15
C LYS A 132 -16.26 13.48 -1.42
N ASP A 133 -15.19 13.82 -0.70
CA ASP A 133 -13.88 13.17 -0.83
C ASP A 133 -13.97 11.68 -0.51
N VAL A 134 -14.63 11.34 0.61
CA VAL A 134 -14.84 9.95 1.04
C VAL A 134 -15.65 9.17 0.00
N PHE A 135 -16.71 9.77 -0.53
CA PHE A 135 -17.55 9.12 -1.55
C PHE A 135 -16.79 8.85 -2.86
N GLU A 136 -16.06 9.85 -3.38
CA GLU A 136 -15.24 9.70 -4.59
C GLU A 136 -14.14 8.65 -4.41
N TYR A 137 -13.47 8.65 -3.25
CA TYR A 137 -12.46 7.66 -2.91
C TYR A 137 -13.05 6.25 -2.88
N ARG A 138 -14.12 6.01 -2.11
CA ARG A 138 -14.73 4.68 -1.97
C ARG A 138 -15.22 4.14 -3.32
N ARG A 139 -15.82 5.00 -4.15
CA ARG A 139 -16.28 4.64 -5.50
C ARG A 139 -15.15 4.20 -6.42
N GLY A 140 -13.99 4.84 -6.33
CA GLY A 140 -12.86 4.60 -7.23
C GLY A 140 -11.88 3.53 -6.75
N PHE A 141 -11.68 3.44 -5.43
CA PHE A 141 -10.59 2.70 -4.81
C PHE A 141 -10.77 1.18 -4.89
N ALA A 142 -12.00 0.71 -4.67
CA ALA A 142 -12.34 -0.70 -4.76
C ALA A 142 -13.45 -0.90 -5.78
N ARG A 143 -13.23 -1.83 -6.71
CA ARG A 143 -14.26 -2.28 -7.65
C ARG A 143 -14.58 -3.73 -7.34
N VAL A 144 -15.86 -4.00 -7.08
CA VAL A 144 -16.40 -5.36 -6.95
C VAL A 144 -17.15 -5.70 -8.23
N LEU A 145 -16.88 -6.88 -8.78
CA LEU A 145 -17.61 -7.46 -9.90
C LEU A 145 -18.22 -8.78 -9.44
N ASP A 146 -19.54 -8.89 -9.51
CA ASP A 146 -20.21 -10.17 -9.30
C ASP A 146 -20.00 -11.07 -10.53
N LEU A 147 -19.50 -12.26 -10.28
CA LEU A 147 -19.25 -13.30 -11.27
C LEU A 147 -20.24 -14.46 -11.06
N PRO A 148 -20.47 -15.29 -12.10
CA PRO A 148 -21.27 -16.50 -11.96
C PRO A 148 -20.76 -17.42 -10.82
N TYR A 149 -21.67 -18.25 -10.30
CA TYR A 149 -21.38 -19.24 -9.25
C TYR A 149 -20.94 -18.65 -7.91
N ASN A 150 -21.62 -17.57 -7.48
CA ASN A 150 -21.40 -16.89 -6.20
C ASN A 150 -19.94 -16.46 -5.98
N ARG A 151 -19.31 -15.96 -7.05
CA ARG A 151 -17.95 -15.41 -7.00
C ARG A 151 -18.01 -13.90 -7.09
N GLN A 152 -17.10 -13.25 -6.41
CA GLN A 152 -16.86 -11.82 -6.53
C GLN A 152 -15.40 -11.60 -6.88
N GLU A 153 -15.15 -10.76 -7.87
CA GLU A 153 -13.81 -10.26 -8.19
C GLU A 153 -13.68 -8.85 -7.60
N LEU A 154 -12.73 -8.69 -6.69
CA LEU A 154 -12.35 -7.42 -6.10
C LEU A 154 -11.04 -6.96 -6.74
N ILE A 155 -11.05 -5.73 -7.27
CA ILE A 155 -9.87 -5.05 -7.80
C ILE A 155 -9.65 -3.78 -6.97
N ILE A 156 -8.43 -3.61 -6.49
CA ILE A 156 -8.00 -2.39 -5.80
C ILE A 156 -7.28 -1.49 -6.79
N ASN A 157 -7.66 -0.21 -6.80
CA ASN A 157 -7.07 0.84 -7.61
C ASN A 157 -6.45 1.89 -6.69
N LEU A 158 -5.13 2.06 -6.75
CA LEU A 158 -4.41 2.98 -5.88
C LEU A 158 -4.54 4.44 -6.34
N ALA A 159 -4.84 4.70 -7.62
CA ALA A 159 -4.86 6.05 -8.18
C ALA A 159 -5.84 7.02 -7.48
N PRO A 160 -7.08 6.61 -7.13
CA PRO A 160 -8.00 7.45 -6.34
C PRO A 160 -7.43 7.83 -4.97
N ALA A 161 -6.69 6.93 -4.32
CA ALA A 161 -6.06 7.20 -3.05
C ALA A 161 -4.96 8.25 -3.19
N GLY A 162 -4.12 8.12 -4.22
CA GLY A 162 -3.07 9.11 -4.46
C GLY A 162 -3.62 10.49 -4.86
N ALA A 163 -4.69 10.53 -5.66
CA ALA A 163 -5.38 11.77 -5.98
C ALA A 163 -5.99 12.44 -4.73
N LEU A 164 -6.58 11.66 -3.83
CA LEU A 164 -7.11 12.19 -2.57
C LEU A 164 -5.98 12.65 -1.64
N PHE A 165 -4.91 11.88 -1.50
CA PHE A 165 -3.76 12.25 -0.67
C PHE A 165 -3.21 13.62 -1.09
N LYS A 166 -3.00 13.86 -2.38
CA LYS A 166 -2.51 15.15 -2.90
C LYS A 166 -3.42 16.34 -2.55
N ARG A 167 -4.72 16.12 -2.39
CA ARG A 167 -5.66 17.18 -1.96
C ARG A 167 -5.62 17.43 -0.45
N LEU A 168 -5.45 16.37 0.34
CA LEU A 168 -5.55 16.44 1.80
C LEU A 168 -4.22 16.74 2.48
N ALA A 169 -3.09 16.32 1.90
CA ALA A 169 -1.78 16.42 2.52
C ALA A 169 -1.40 17.89 2.80
N GLN A 170 -1.06 18.15 4.07
CA GLN A 170 -0.49 19.41 4.52
C GLN A 170 1.02 19.28 4.67
N THR A 171 1.47 18.19 5.30
CA THR A 171 2.87 17.84 5.46
C THR A 171 3.08 16.33 5.35
N ALA A 172 4.27 15.94 4.91
CA ALA A 172 4.77 14.57 4.95
C ALA A 172 6.23 14.63 5.39
N GLU A 173 6.56 13.91 6.47
CA GLU A 173 7.87 13.94 7.12
C GLU A 173 8.54 12.57 7.07
N GLY A 174 9.87 12.57 7.06
CA GLY A 174 10.69 11.36 6.98
C GLY A 174 11.00 10.89 5.55
N TYR A 175 10.59 11.64 4.53
CA TYR A 175 10.84 11.35 3.11
C TYR A 175 11.95 12.23 2.53
N ALA A 176 12.80 11.66 1.67
CA ALA A 176 13.77 12.41 0.88
C ALA A 176 13.13 13.13 -0.34
N GLY A 177 11.97 12.64 -0.78
CA GLY A 177 11.26 13.09 -1.98
C GLY A 177 9.76 12.89 -1.86
N GLU A 178 9.08 12.68 -2.99
CA GLU A 178 7.63 12.46 -2.98
C GLU A 178 7.24 11.17 -2.24
N VAL A 179 6.09 11.21 -1.56
CA VAL A 179 5.51 10.04 -0.89
C VAL A 179 5.04 9.04 -1.95
N PRO A 180 5.45 7.77 -1.94
CA PRO A 180 4.96 6.80 -2.92
C PRO A 180 3.47 6.48 -2.77
N VAL A 181 2.77 6.19 -3.87
CA VAL A 181 1.31 5.95 -3.88
C VAL A 181 0.86 4.85 -2.92
N ILE A 182 1.69 3.84 -2.68
CA ILE A 182 1.36 2.77 -1.72
C ILE A 182 1.30 3.28 -0.28
N HIS A 183 2.16 4.23 0.11
CA HIS A 183 2.12 4.85 1.43
C HIS A 183 0.97 5.87 1.50
N GLN A 184 0.76 6.64 0.42
CA GLN A 184 -0.36 7.57 0.30
C GLN A 184 -1.70 6.85 0.52
N ALA A 185 -1.86 5.67 -0.10
CA ALA A 185 -3.07 4.87 0.00
C ALA A 185 -3.34 4.39 1.44
N VAL A 186 -2.31 3.92 2.14
CA VAL A 186 -2.43 3.51 3.54
C VAL A 186 -2.77 4.70 4.43
N ALA A 187 -2.11 5.85 4.24
CA ALA A 187 -2.37 7.05 5.03
C ALA A 187 -3.81 7.58 4.83
N VAL A 188 -4.27 7.64 3.58
CA VAL A 188 -5.65 8.06 3.27
C VAL A 188 -6.67 7.11 3.87
N LYS A 189 -6.47 5.80 3.72
CA LYS A 189 -7.37 4.80 4.31
C LYS A 189 -7.45 4.98 5.82
N ALA A 190 -6.32 5.12 6.49
CA ALA A 190 -6.24 5.30 7.94
C ALA A 190 -6.99 6.55 8.43
N ALA A 191 -6.85 7.67 7.72
CA ALA A 191 -7.58 8.91 8.06
C ALA A 191 -9.10 8.78 7.85
N ILE A 192 -9.54 8.06 6.82
CA ILE A 192 -10.97 7.80 6.59
C ILE A 192 -11.53 6.86 7.65
N ASP A 193 -10.81 5.78 7.99
CA ASP A 193 -11.23 4.84 9.02
C ASP A 193 -11.35 5.56 10.39
N ALA A 194 -10.42 6.46 10.73
CA ALA A 194 -10.47 7.26 11.95
C ALA A 194 -11.65 8.25 11.95
N LEU A 195 -11.96 8.86 10.80
CA LEU A 195 -13.14 9.71 10.63
C LEU A 195 -14.44 8.92 10.84
N ASP A 196 -14.55 7.74 10.25
CA ASP A 196 -15.72 6.87 10.40
C ASP A 196 -15.91 6.41 11.86
N ALA A 197 -14.82 6.04 12.54
CA ALA A 197 -14.84 5.64 13.94
C ALA A 197 -15.33 6.78 14.85
N ALA A 198 -14.84 8.00 14.64
CA ALA A 198 -15.30 9.17 15.39
C ALA A 198 -16.81 9.42 15.20
N PHE A 199 -17.35 9.22 13.99
CA PHE A 199 -18.79 9.33 13.76
C PHE A 199 -19.60 8.25 14.46
N GLN A 200 -19.10 7.01 14.50
CA GLN A 200 -19.76 5.90 15.20
C GLN A 200 -19.82 6.16 16.72
N GLU A 201 -18.74 6.63 17.33
CA GLU A 201 -18.72 6.99 18.75
C GLU A 201 -19.72 8.10 19.10
N THR A 202 -19.94 9.06 18.19
CA THR A 202 -20.96 10.11 18.39
C THR A 202 -22.40 9.64 18.16
N ALA A 203 -22.58 8.53 17.43
CA ALA A 203 -23.88 7.99 17.05
C ALA A 203 -24.44 6.95 18.04
N ASP A 204 -23.67 6.58 19.07
CA ASP A 204 -24.13 5.80 20.23
C ASP A 204 -24.49 6.74 21.42
N PRO A 205 -25.68 7.38 21.43
CA PRO A 205 -26.27 7.87 22.66
C PRO A 205 -27.03 6.71 23.34
N ASN A 206 -26.78 6.54 24.64
CA ASN A 206 -27.51 5.66 25.58
C ASN A 206 -28.99 5.38 25.23
#